data_AF-A0A8H4V4Z4-F1
#
_entry.id   AF-A0A8H4V4Z4-F1
#
_cell.length_a   1.000
_cell.length_b   1.000
_cell.length_c   1.000
_cell.angle_alpha   90.00
_cell.angle_beta   90.00
_cell.angle_gamma   90.00
#
_symmetry.space_group_name_H-M   'P 1'
#
loop_
_entity.id
_entity.type
_entity.pdbx_description
1 polymer ?
#
loop_
_entity_poly.entity_id
_entity_poly.type
_entity_poly.pdbx_seq_one_letter_code
_entity_poly.pdbx_strand_id
1 'polypeptide(L)'
;MRGTLLRSWDLFDRIDKREDFRDIEPVRLISGACPGLNPSPGEKTCPELCVDPEGLFTSWKTLWQCLSLASLKLANTTFSSSLDRIPSEHDLVTPRKVIMDALWDFAIKNETNFTGKAVLDLTYECAVASCNDKSMGDCTLGSLGDDYSSGDVVKWIRMFDAIAPICEGLESDINIDIAGPGVLITYITQTAMAVYSWLFFLLLKINKLINTSTSIFSHLFRKSNPGPHLLRHQVSGLERLERTNIAHATSTFLAEFHEAQCFFVVAIEIALLTASTRSAIFTGAENWQSLTWNQDSVQFLAGMGAWPIILGQLTLRRAQLDSMYYLFLSTLALTLAGAAADTAANPDPTRIYEMFQGQNSLKECGGHPSLRTFCVERPQGLYWYTFPPASIYAF
;
A
#
# COMPACT_ATOMS: atom_id res chain seq x y z
N MET A 1 -17.48 3.76 -0.89
CA MET A 1 -18.44 4.74 -1.47
C MET A 1 -18.65 4.57 -2.96
N ARG A 2 -17.64 4.67 -3.84
CA ARG A 2 -17.85 4.50 -5.30
C ARG A 2 -18.50 3.17 -5.69
N GLY A 3 -18.14 2.07 -5.04
CA GLY A 3 -18.73 0.76 -5.29
C GLY A 3 -20.20 0.63 -4.83
N THR A 4 -20.56 1.21 -3.69
CA THR A 4 -21.90 1.09 -3.09
C THR A 4 -22.88 2.19 -3.51
N LEU A 5 -22.38 3.39 -3.79
CA LEU A 5 -23.19 4.53 -4.20
C LEU A 5 -23.26 4.61 -5.73
N LEU A 6 -22.14 4.72 -6.44
CA LEU A 6 -22.16 4.93 -7.89
C LEU A 6 -22.50 3.65 -8.66
N ARG A 7 -21.75 2.55 -8.45
CA ARG A 7 -21.94 1.32 -9.26
C ARG A 7 -23.28 0.65 -9.02
N SER A 8 -23.72 0.59 -7.76
CA SER A 8 -25.04 0.03 -7.43
C SER A 8 -26.18 0.82 -8.07
N TRP A 9 -26.06 2.15 -8.18
CA TRP A 9 -27.09 2.97 -8.82
C TRP A 9 -27.05 2.91 -10.35
N ASP A 10 -25.86 2.87 -10.95
CA ASP A 10 -25.68 2.67 -12.39
C ASP A 10 -26.35 1.36 -12.85
N LEU A 11 -26.26 0.30 -12.04
CA LEU A 11 -26.99 -0.94 -12.27
C LEU A 11 -28.51 -0.73 -12.38
N PHE A 12 -29.12 -0.03 -11.42
CA PHE A 12 -30.57 0.18 -11.42
C PHE A 12 -31.05 1.12 -12.53
N ASP A 13 -30.29 2.17 -12.83
CA ASP A 13 -30.58 3.08 -13.94
C ASP A 13 -30.53 2.36 -15.30
N ARG A 14 -29.57 1.46 -15.50
CA ARG A 14 -29.50 0.63 -16.72
C ARG A 14 -30.61 -0.42 -16.78
N ILE A 15 -31.04 -0.98 -15.64
CA ILE A 15 -32.21 -1.87 -15.57
C ILE A 15 -33.46 -1.12 -16.02
N ASP A 16 -33.61 0.13 -15.60
CA ASP A 16 -34.72 0.98 -16.01
C ASP A 16 -34.69 1.30 -17.52
N LYS A 17 -33.50 1.61 -18.06
CA LYS A 17 -33.28 1.95 -19.48
C LYS A 17 -33.22 0.75 -20.43
N ARG A 18 -33.20 -0.49 -19.92
CA ARG A 18 -33.02 -1.74 -20.69
C ARG A 18 -31.73 -1.79 -21.52
N GLU A 19 -30.64 -1.31 -20.94
CA GLU A 19 -29.32 -1.39 -21.57
C GLU A 19 -28.66 -2.76 -21.33
N ASP A 20 -27.61 -3.09 -22.09
CA ASP A 20 -26.89 -4.36 -21.95
C ASP A 20 -26.19 -4.46 -20.57
N PHE A 21 -26.33 -5.60 -19.90
CA PHE A 21 -25.88 -5.83 -18.52
C PHE A 21 -24.55 -6.58 -18.41
N ARG A 22 -23.93 -6.94 -19.55
CA ARG A 22 -22.76 -7.84 -19.60
C ARG A 22 -21.53 -7.37 -18.83
N ASP A 23 -21.41 -6.06 -18.57
CA ASP A 23 -20.23 -5.45 -17.90
C ASP A 23 -20.54 -4.91 -16.49
N ILE A 24 -21.71 -5.18 -15.91
CA ILE A 24 -22.13 -4.57 -14.64
C ILE A 24 -21.93 -5.54 -13.46
N GLU A 25 -21.28 -5.07 -12.40
CA GLU A 25 -21.14 -5.83 -11.16
C GLU A 25 -22.43 -5.81 -10.33
N PRO A 26 -22.87 -6.97 -9.78
CA PRO A 26 -24.02 -7.02 -8.90
C PRO A 26 -23.76 -6.30 -7.57
N VAL A 27 -24.83 -5.84 -6.91
CA VAL A 27 -24.75 -5.32 -5.53
C VAL A 27 -24.25 -6.44 -4.62
N ARG A 28 -23.10 -6.21 -3.95
CA ARG A 28 -22.47 -7.19 -3.06
C ARG A 28 -22.86 -6.91 -1.61
N LEU A 29 -23.51 -7.88 -0.99
CA LEU A 29 -23.75 -7.92 0.46
C LEU A 29 -22.65 -8.75 1.14
N ILE A 30 -22.18 -8.29 2.30
CA ILE A 30 -21.08 -8.91 3.05
C ILE A 30 -21.68 -9.76 4.19
N SER A 31 -21.39 -11.06 4.17
CA SER A 31 -21.78 -11.96 5.26
C SER A 31 -21.09 -11.57 6.56
N GLY A 32 -21.85 -11.53 7.67
CA GLY A 32 -21.34 -11.17 9.00
C GLY A 32 -21.06 -9.68 9.23
N ALA A 33 -21.42 -8.79 8.30
CA ALA A 33 -21.25 -7.34 8.48
C ALA A 33 -22.32 -6.69 9.38
N CYS A 34 -23.51 -7.29 9.44
CA CYS A 34 -24.56 -6.98 10.40
C CYS A 34 -25.36 -8.26 10.72
N PRO A 35 -26.10 -8.29 11.84
CA PRO A 35 -26.88 -9.47 12.23
C PRO A 35 -28.07 -9.68 11.29
N GLY A 36 -28.30 -10.95 10.91
CA GLY A 36 -29.42 -11.34 10.08
C GLY A 36 -30.74 -11.42 10.85
N LEU A 37 -31.70 -12.19 10.32
CA LEU A 37 -33.05 -12.35 10.87
C LEU A 37 -33.12 -12.76 12.36
N ASN A 38 -32.10 -13.48 12.85
CA ASN A 38 -32.03 -14.01 14.21
C ASN A 38 -30.75 -13.51 14.90
N PRO A 39 -30.73 -12.26 15.42
CA PRO A 39 -29.58 -11.74 16.15
C PRO A 39 -29.35 -12.51 17.45
N SER A 40 -28.11 -12.50 17.93
CA SER A 40 -27.79 -13.08 19.24
C SER A 40 -28.48 -12.27 20.36
N PRO A 41 -28.73 -12.87 21.56
CA PRO A 41 -29.36 -12.13 22.66
C PRO A 41 -28.53 -10.90 23.06
N GLY A 42 -29.09 -9.70 22.90
CA GLY A 42 -28.43 -8.42 23.20
C GLY A 42 -27.74 -7.74 22.02
N GLU A 43 -27.79 -8.34 20.82
CA GLU A 43 -27.22 -7.77 19.60
C GLU A 43 -28.26 -6.90 18.86
N LYS A 44 -27.87 -5.70 18.42
CA LYS A 44 -28.76 -4.79 17.67
C LYS A 44 -29.13 -5.39 16.32
N THR A 45 -30.36 -5.22 15.86
CA THR A 45 -30.76 -5.68 14.52
C THR A 45 -30.06 -4.87 13.42
N CYS A 46 -29.86 -5.42 12.22
CA CYS A 46 -29.22 -4.67 11.11
C CYS A 46 -29.91 -3.31 10.80
N PRO A 47 -31.25 -3.20 10.78
CA PRO A 47 -31.94 -1.91 10.65
C PRO A 47 -31.53 -0.90 11.71
N GLU A 48 -31.52 -1.29 12.98
CA GLU A 48 -31.16 -0.44 14.12
C GLU A 48 -29.70 -0.01 14.06
N LEU A 49 -28.83 -0.92 13.64
CA LEU A 49 -27.40 -0.69 13.52
C LEU A 49 -27.08 0.33 12.41
N CYS A 50 -27.80 0.27 11.29
CA CYS A 50 -27.59 1.18 10.17
C CYS A 50 -28.17 2.59 10.35
N VAL A 51 -29.13 2.78 11.26
CA VAL A 51 -29.71 4.10 11.59
C VAL A 51 -29.05 4.75 12.80
N ASP A 52 -28.08 4.07 13.42
CA ASP A 52 -27.29 4.56 14.53
C ASP A 52 -25.88 4.91 14.03
N PRO A 53 -25.41 6.17 14.14
CA PRO A 53 -24.08 6.56 13.67
C PRO A 53 -22.97 5.68 14.28
N GLU A 54 -23.06 5.34 15.56
CA GLU A 54 -22.07 4.49 16.24
C GLU A 54 -21.99 3.10 15.60
N GLY A 55 -23.13 2.51 15.27
CA GLY A 55 -23.22 1.23 14.57
C GLY A 55 -22.76 1.31 13.11
N LEU A 56 -23.29 2.27 12.35
CA LEU A 56 -23.05 2.44 10.91
C LEU A 56 -21.56 2.53 10.58
N PHE A 57 -20.81 3.31 11.36
CA PHE A 57 -19.38 3.55 11.15
C PHE A 57 -18.49 2.64 12.00
N THR A 58 -18.99 1.57 12.62
CA THR A 58 -18.13 0.66 13.41
C THR A 58 -17.04 -0.02 12.58
N SER A 59 -17.34 -0.35 11.32
CA SER A 59 -16.36 -0.96 10.40
C SER A 59 -16.65 -0.62 8.95
N TRP A 60 -15.64 -0.76 8.09
CA TRP A 60 -15.82 -0.60 6.64
C TRP A 60 -16.87 -1.59 6.07
N LYS A 61 -16.95 -2.81 6.63
CA LYS A 61 -17.90 -3.85 6.21
C LYS A 61 -19.33 -3.43 6.54
N THR A 62 -19.52 -2.91 7.74
CA THR A 62 -20.82 -2.43 8.22
C THR A 62 -21.30 -1.24 7.40
N LEU A 63 -20.45 -0.24 7.18
CA LEU A 63 -20.76 0.91 6.32
C LEU A 63 -21.11 0.45 4.89
N TRP A 64 -20.33 -0.47 4.32
CA TRP A 64 -20.61 -1.05 3.01
C TRP A 64 -21.97 -1.74 2.97
N GLN A 65 -22.26 -2.58 3.97
CA GLN A 65 -23.50 -3.34 4.07
C GLN A 65 -24.71 -2.41 4.20
N CYS A 66 -24.67 -1.44 5.11
CA CYS A 66 -25.75 -0.49 5.32
C CYS A 66 -26.03 0.38 4.08
N LEU A 67 -24.99 0.87 3.40
CA LEU A 67 -25.14 1.62 2.15
C LEU A 67 -25.72 0.75 1.02
N SER A 68 -25.33 -0.53 0.96
CA SER A 68 -25.87 -1.47 -0.03
C SER A 68 -27.34 -1.78 0.25
N LEU A 69 -27.72 -2.01 1.50
CA LEU A 69 -29.12 -2.22 1.88
C LEU A 69 -29.98 -0.96 1.67
N ALA A 70 -29.42 0.23 1.92
CA ALA A 70 -30.07 1.50 1.62
C ALA A 70 -30.31 1.67 0.12
N SER A 71 -29.33 1.32 -0.73
CA SER A 71 -29.49 1.39 -2.18
C SER A 71 -30.56 0.42 -2.69
N LEU A 72 -30.60 -0.82 -2.17
CA LEU A 72 -31.64 -1.80 -2.48
C LEU A 72 -33.04 -1.30 -2.08
N LYS A 73 -33.19 -0.74 -0.88
CA LYS A 73 -34.48 -0.24 -0.37
C LYS A 73 -34.99 0.94 -1.22
N LEU A 74 -34.13 1.89 -1.56
CA LEU A 74 -34.51 3.05 -2.38
C LEU A 74 -34.70 2.70 -3.85
N ALA A 75 -33.96 1.72 -4.38
CA ALA A 75 -34.18 1.22 -5.74
C ALA A 75 -35.57 0.56 -5.87
N ASN A 76 -36.00 -0.20 -4.85
CA ASN A 76 -37.32 -0.82 -4.83
C ASN A 76 -38.47 0.20 -4.86
N THR A 77 -38.30 1.38 -4.27
CA THR A 77 -39.30 2.46 -4.34
C THR A 77 -39.21 3.23 -5.65
N THR A 78 -37.99 3.58 -6.07
CA THR A 78 -37.74 4.46 -7.23
C THR A 78 -38.01 3.78 -8.57
N PHE A 79 -37.61 2.51 -8.72
CA PHE A 79 -37.69 1.76 -9.98
C PHE A 79 -38.77 0.67 -9.96
N SER A 80 -39.79 0.83 -9.11
CA SER A 80 -40.85 -0.17 -8.88
C SER A 80 -41.44 -0.74 -10.18
N SER A 81 -41.78 0.11 -11.15
CA SER A 81 -42.34 -0.28 -12.45
C SER A 81 -41.43 -1.16 -13.31
N SER A 82 -40.12 -0.99 -13.16
CA SER A 82 -39.11 -1.70 -13.95
C SER A 82 -38.68 -3.00 -13.25
N LEU A 83 -38.68 -3.01 -11.92
CA LEU A 83 -38.34 -4.18 -11.10
C LEU A 83 -39.45 -5.24 -11.03
N ASP A 84 -40.71 -4.86 -11.27
CA ASP A 84 -41.85 -5.78 -11.36
C ASP A 84 -41.91 -6.54 -12.70
N ARG A 85 -41.08 -6.18 -13.68
CA ARG A 85 -41.05 -6.82 -15.01
C ARG A 85 -40.12 -8.02 -15.02
N ILE A 86 -40.61 -9.12 -15.59
CA ILE A 86 -39.83 -10.34 -15.78
C ILE A 86 -38.83 -10.12 -16.94
N PRO A 87 -37.50 -10.30 -16.71
CA PRO A 87 -36.47 -9.99 -17.72
C PRO A 87 -36.51 -10.88 -18.96
N SER A 88 -36.90 -12.15 -18.80
CA SER A 88 -37.07 -13.11 -19.90
C SER A 88 -38.19 -14.10 -19.60
N GLU A 89 -38.81 -14.67 -20.63
CA GLU A 89 -39.88 -15.68 -20.51
C GLU A 89 -39.41 -16.97 -19.79
N HIS A 90 -38.12 -17.10 -19.47
CA HIS A 90 -37.53 -18.23 -18.75
C HIS A 90 -37.17 -17.91 -17.28
N ASP A 91 -37.23 -16.64 -16.87
CA ASP A 91 -36.96 -16.25 -15.49
C ASP A 91 -38.23 -16.37 -14.63
N LEU A 92 -38.19 -17.27 -13.63
CA LEU A 92 -39.31 -17.48 -12.70
C LEU A 92 -39.41 -16.43 -11.58
N VAL A 93 -38.44 -15.51 -11.47
CA VAL A 93 -38.30 -14.58 -10.34
C VAL A 93 -38.09 -13.16 -10.85
N THR A 94 -38.91 -12.22 -10.35
CA THR A 94 -38.74 -10.80 -10.67
C THR A 94 -37.55 -10.20 -9.90
N PRO A 95 -36.82 -9.22 -10.47
CA PRO A 95 -35.78 -8.48 -9.76
C PRO A 95 -36.26 -7.94 -8.40
N ARG A 96 -37.51 -7.49 -8.33
CA ARG A 96 -38.14 -7.04 -7.09
C ARG A 96 -38.18 -8.13 -6.02
N LYS A 97 -38.53 -9.36 -6.38
CA LYS A 97 -38.59 -10.47 -5.42
C LYS A 97 -37.20 -10.78 -4.87
N VAL A 98 -36.16 -10.77 -5.71
CA VAL A 98 -34.77 -10.93 -5.27
C VAL A 98 -34.36 -9.83 -4.26
N ILE A 99 -34.73 -8.59 -4.52
CA ILE A 99 -34.44 -7.46 -3.61
C ILE A 99 -35.19 -7.64 -2.29
N MET A 100 -36.47 -8.01 -2.32
CA MET A 100 -37.26 -8.23 -1.11
C MET A 100 -36.77 -9.41 -0.28
N ASP A 101 -36.39 -10.52 -0.93
CA ASP A 101 -35.81 -11.68 -0.24
C ASP A 101 -34.47 -11.27 0.42
N ALA A 102 -33.61 -10.52 -0.29
CA ALA A 102 -32.36 -10.02 0.27
C ALA A 102 -32.56 -9.04 1.44
N LEU A 103 -33.52 -8.11 1.37
CA LEU A 103 -33.84 -7.21 2.49
C LEU A 103 -34.43 -7.99 3.68
N TRP A 104 -35.25 -8.99 3.40
CA TRP A 104 -35.87 -9.83 4.41
C TRP A 104 -34.81 -10.58 5.23
N ASP A 105 -33.77 -11.12 4.60
CA ASP A 105 -32.67 -11.83 5.29
C ASP A 105 -31.97 -10.99 6.37
N PHE A 106 -31.99 -9.65 6.22
CA PHE A 106 -31.45 -8.68 7.18
C PHE A 106 -32.51 -8.00 8.04
N ALA A 107 -33.69 -8.62 8.18
CA ALA A 107 -34.83 -8.13 8.96
C ALA A 107 -35.36 -6.75 8.53
N ILE A 108 -35.08 -6.29 7.29
CA ILE A 108 -35.63 -5.06 6.74
C ILE A 108 -36.98 -5.38 6.09
N LYS A 109 -38.07 -4.95 6.74
CA LYS A 109 -39.45 -5.16 6.25
C LYS A 109 -40.01 -3.87 5.66
N ASN A 110 -41.23 -3.92 5.12
CA ASN A 110 -41.90 -2.70 4.66
C ASN A 110 -42.30 -1.77 5.81
N GLU A 111 -42.48 -2.30 7.01
CA GLU A 111 -42.89 -1.56 8.22
C GLU A 111 -41.71 -1.20 9.15
N THR A 112 -40.47 -1.58 8.82
CA THR A 112 -39.33 -1.20 9.66
C THR A 112 -38.99 0.27 9.50
N ASN A 113 -38.53 0.92 10.57
CA ASN A 113 -38.03 2.32 10.58
C ASN A 113 -36.78 2.54 9.70
N PHE A 114 -36.35 1.53 8.93
CA PHE A 114 -35.23 1.61 8.02
C PHE A 114 -35.64 2.36 6.76
N THR A 115 -35.36 3.66 6.75
CA THR A 115 -35.40 4.46 5.54
C THR A 115 -33.99 4.49 4.96
N GLY A 116 -33.83 4.09 3.68
CA GLY A 116 -32.52 4.21 3.02
C GLY A 116 -32.00 5.65 3.02
N LYS A 117 -32.92 6.62 3.07
CA LYS A 117 -32.64 8.05 3.25
C LYS A 117 -31.90 8.35 4.55
N ALA A 118 -32.31 7.79 5.69
CA ALA A 118 -31.63 8.05 6.97
C ALA A 118 -30.15 7.62 6.94
N VAL A 119 -29.83 6.47 6.34
CA VAL A 119 -28.45 6.01 6.19
C VAL A 119 -27.62 6.99 5.34
N LEU A 120 -28.22 7.51 4.27
CA LEU A 120 -27.57 8.50 3.40
C LEU A 120 -27.37 9.85 4.11
N ASP A 121 -28.37 10.34 4.83
CA ASP A 121 -28.30 11.59 5.60
C ASP A 121 -27.17 11.49 6.63
N LEU A 122 -27.09 10.40 7.41
CA LEU A 122 -25.99 10.15 8.35
C LEU A 122 -24.62 10.09 7.66
N THR A 123 -24.56 9.46 6.48
CA THR A 123 -23.32 9.40 5.69
C THR A 123 -22.90 10.78 5.20
N TYR A 124 -23.84 11.61 4.77
CA TYR A 124 -23.60 12.98 4.34
C TYR A 124 -23.19 13.88 5.50
N GLU A 125 -23.84 13.79 6.66
CA GLU A 125 -23.49 14.54 7.87
C GLU A 125 -22.06 14.22 8.33
N CYS A 126 -21.70 12.94 8.39
CA CYS A 126 -20.33 12.51 8.67
C CYS A 126 -19.34 12.99 7.60
N ALA A 127 -19.73 13.04 6.32
CA ALA A 127 -18.91 13.60 5.25
C ALA A 127 -18.67 15.11 5.41
N VAL A 128 -19.71 15.87 5.74
CA VAL A 128 -19.63 17.31 6.01
C VAL A 128 -18.74 17.59 7.21
N ALA A 129 -18.93 16.87 8.32
CA ALA A 129 -18.06 16.98 9.49
C ALA A 129 -16.60 16.64 9.15
N SER A 130 -16.38 15.59 8.36
CA SER A 130 -15.06 15.18 7.88
C SER A 130 -14.38 16.25 7.02
N CYS A 131 -15.15 17.00 6.22
CA CYS A 131 -14.63 18.07 5.38
C CYS A 131 -14.37 19.37 6.15
N ASN A 132 -15.14 19.62 7.21
CA ASN A 132 -14.95 20.75 8.11
C ASN A 132 -13.71 20.60 8.98
N ASP A 133 -13.28 19.36 9.25
CA ASP A 133 -11.99 19.10 9.87
C ASP A 133 -10.85 19.39 8.86
N LYS A 134 -10.08 20.43 9.16
CA LYS A 134 -8.97 20.91 8.33
C LYS A 134 -7.64 20.24 8.66
N SER A 135 -7.62 19.24 9.55
CA SER A 135 -6.42 18.48 9.89
C SER A 135 -5.73 17.88 8.65
N MET A 136 -6.51 17.41 7.68
CA MET A 136 -6.02 16.68 6.49
C MET A 136 -5.97 17.53 5.20
N GLY A 137 -5.84 18.85 5.32
CA GLY A 137 -5.82 19.78 4.20
C GLY A 137 -7.20 20.30 3.78
N ASP A 138 -7.20 21.15 2.74
CA ASP A 138 -8.41 21.80 2.24
C ASP A 138 -9.42 20.79 1.69
N CYS A 139 -10.71 21.10 1.85
CA CYS A 139 -11.79 20.23 1.39
C CYS A 139 -12.97 21.03 0.84
N THR A 140 -13.56 20.51 -0.22
CA THR A 140 -14.79 21.03 -0.80
C THR A 140 -15.79 19.90 -1.00
N LEU A 141 -17.01 20.09 -0.52
CA LEU A 141 -18.14 19.22 -0.82
C LEU A 141 -19.10 19.92 -1.78
N GLY A 142 -19.83 19.12 -2.56
CA GLY A 142 -20.97 19.64 -3.30
C GLY A 142 -22.12 19.98 -2.35
N SER A 143 -22.84 21.06 -2.67
CA SER A 143 -24.07 21.41 -1.95
C SER A 143 -25.14 20.38 -2.24
N LEU A 144 -25.62 19.70 -1.20
CA LEU A 144 -26.84 18.90 -1.28
C LEU A 144 -28.03 19.84 -1.04
N GLY A 145 -28.69 20.27 -2.12
CA GLY A 145 -29.87 21.13 -2.00
C GLY A 145 -31.06 20.39 -1.41
N ASP A 146 -32.06 21.15 -0.92
CA ASP A 146 -33.33 20.60 -0.40
C ASP A 146 -34.12 19.79 -1.46
N ASP A 147 -33.76 19.92 -2.75
CA ASP A 147 -34.40 19.25 -3.88
C ASP A 147 -33.87 17.82 -4.16
N TYR A 148 -32.93 17.32 -3.35
CA TYR A 148 -32.33 15.99 -3.54
C TYR A 148 -33.33 14.86 -3.23
N SER A 149 -34.35 15.13 -2.40
CA SER A 149 -35.44 14.21 -2.08
C SER A 149 -36.80 14.83 -2.41
N SER A 150 -37.65 14.12 -3.15
CA SER A 150 -39.06 14.46 -3.34
C SER A 150 -39.90 13.27 -2.90
N GLY A 151 -40.33 13.27 -1.63
CA GLY A 151 -40.95 12.09 -1.01
C GLY A 151 -39.96 10.93 -0.86
N ASP A 152 -40.37 9.71 -1.22
CA ASP A 152 -39.53 8.50 -1.14
C ASP A 152 -38.58 8.31 -2.34
N VAL A 153 -38.62 9.23 -3.31
CA VAL A 153 -37.75 9.23 -4.48
C VAL A 153 -36.55 10.14 -4.21
N VAL A 154 -35.38 9.52 -4.11
CA VAL A 154 -34.11 10.20 -3.86
C VAL A 154 -33.32 10.29 -5.15
N LYS A 155 -32.87 11.50 -5.52
CA LYS A 155 -31.93 11.72 -6.63
C LYS A 155 -30.53 11.26 -6.20
N TRP A 156 -30.32 9.95 -6.14
CA TRP A 156 -29.12 9.31 -5.62
C TRP A 156 -27.80 9.80 -6.26
N ILE A 157 -27.83 10.14 -7.56
CA ILE A 157 -26.68 10.70 -8.27
C ILE A 157 -26.24 12.04 -7.67
N ARG A 158 -27.18 12.89 -7.21
CA ARG A 158 -26.85 14.15 -6.55
C ARG A 158 -26.12 13.95 -5.21
N MET A 159 -26.52 12.93 -4.46
CA MET A 159 -25.82 12.56 -3.22
C MET A 159 -24.40 12.09 -3.50
N PHE A 160 -24.22 11.24 -4.53
CA PHE A 160 -22.89 10.83 -4.95
C PHE A 160 -22.03 12.01 -5.40
N ASP A 161 -22.55 12.88 -6.27
CA ASP A 161 -21.83 14.05 -6.77
C ASP A 161 -21.44 15.02 -5.64
N ALA A 162 -22.27 15.12 -4.60
CA ALA A 162 -22.00 15.95 -3.43
C ALA A 162 -20.83 15.42 -2.59
N ILE A 163 -20.73 14.09 -2.42
CA ILE A 163 -19.71 13.42 -1.61
C ILE A 163 -18.44 13.08 -2.41
N ALA A 164 -18.54 12.90 -3.73
CA ALA A 164 -17.44 12.51 -4.60
C ALA A 164 -16.12 13.31 -4.40
N PRO A 165 -16.14 14.65 -4.23
CA PRO A 165 -14.92 15.43 -4.06
C PRO A 165 -14.34 15.40 -2.62
N ILE A 166 -14.90 14.62 -1.68
CA ILE A 166 -14.44 14.59 -0.27
C ILE A 166 -12.94 14.22 -0.11
N CYS A 167 -12.39 13.48 -1.08
CA CYS A 167 -10.99 13.06 -1.09
C CYS A 167 -10.08 14.02 -1.88
N GLU A 168 -10.60 15.11 -2.45
CA GLU A 168 -9.77 16.12 -3.09
C GLU A 168 -9.08 17.00 -2.04
N GLY A 169 -7.89 17.54 -2.37
CA GLY A 169 -7.16 18.44 -1.48
C GLY A 169 -6.56 17.78 -0.24
N LEU A 170 -6.34 16.46 -0.27
CA LEU A 170 -5.70 15.74 0.83
C LEU A 170 -4.23 16.12 0.95
N GLU A 171 -3.87 16.65 2.10
CA GLU A 171 -2.48 16.76 2.51
C GLU A 171 -2.04 15.42 3.11
N SER A 172 -0.91 14.93 2.62
CA SER A 172 -0.29 13.70 3.10
C SER A 172 1.20 13.91 3.12
N ASP A 173 1.83 13.42 4.18
CA ASP A 173 3.26 13.56 4.40
C ASP A 173 3.86 12.22 4.79
N ILE A 174 5.10 12.00 4.35
CA ILE A 174 5.91 10.87 4.82
C ILE A 174 6.46 11.27 6.18
N ASN A 175 6.32 10.39 7.17
CA ASN A 175 6.89 10.65 8.48
C ASN A 175 8.43 10.64 8.39
N ILE A 176 9.03 11.77 8.75
CA ILE A 176 10.49 11.96 8.79
C ILE A 176 11.19 11.03 9.78
N ASP A 177 10.47 10.44 10.74
CA ASP A 177 11.02 9.45 11.67
C ASP A 177 11.23 8.08 10.98
N ILE A 178 10.49 7.81 9.90
CA ILE A 178 10.64 6.58 9.10
C ILE A 178 11.70 6.80 8.01
N ALA A 179 11.54 7.85 7.21
CA ALA A 179 12.40 8.14 6.06
C ALA A 179 13.29 9.37 6.28
N GLY A 180 13.87 9.48 7.48
CA GLY A 180 14.68 10.63 7.86
C GLY A 180 15.91 10.80 6.96
N PRO A 181 16.34 12.05 6.71
CA PRO A 181 17.47 12.33 5.82
C PRO A 181 18.77 11.66 6.31
N GLY A 182 18.95 11.48 7.61
CA GLY A 182 20.12 10.80 8.18
C GLY A 182 20.20 9.32 7.78
N VAL A 183 19.08 8.60 7.79
CA VAL A 183 19.02 7.20 7.38
C VAL A 183 19.32 7.09 5.88
N LEU A 184 18.72 7.96 5.07
CA LEU A 184 18.95 8.01 3.62
C LEU A 184 20.42 8.29 3.26
N ILE A 185 21.04 9.31 3.88
CA ILE A 185 22.46 9.64 3.68
C ILE A 185 23.34 8.44 4.08
N THR A 186 22.98 7.74 5.14
CA THR A 186 23.73 6.56 5.60
C THR A 186 23.67 5.42 4.58
N TYR A 187 22.49 5.11 4.03
CA TYR A 187 22.38 4.11 2.96
C TYR A 187 23.14 4.50 1.69
N ILE A 188 23.11 5.78 1.29
CA ILE A 188 23.86 6.28 0.13
C ILE A 188 25.38 6.12 0.35
N THR A 189 25.88 6.54 1.51
CA THR A 189 27.31 6.46 1.83
C THR A 189 27.78 5.01 1.94
N GLN A 190 27.00 4.13 2.57
CA GLN A 190 27.27 2.69 2.62
C GLN A 190 27.28 2.06 1.22
N THR A 191 26.32 2.41 0.37
CA THR A 191 26.28 1.91 -1.02
C THR A 191 27.52 2.35 -1.79
N ALA A 192 27.93 3.61 -1.65
CA ALA A 192 29.15 4.13 -2.28
C ALA A 192 30.42 3.37 -1.80
N MET A 193 30.53 3.09 -0.50
CA MET A 193 31.64 2.32 0.07
C MET A 193 31.66 0.86 -0.42
N ALA A 194 30.50 0.21 -0.51
CA ALA A 194 30.37 -1.14 -1.05
C ALA A 194 30.77 -1.20 -2.53
N VAL A 195 30.29 -0.24 -3.34
CA VAL A 195 30.64 -0.11 -4.76
C VAL A 195 32.13 0.18 -4.95
N TYR A 196 32.72 1.06 -4.14
CA TYR A 196 34.14 1.34 -4.16
C TYR A 196 34.97 0.05 -3.95
N SER A 197 34.67 -0.70 -2.89
CA SER A 197 35.36 -1.95 -2.58
C SER A 197 35.18 -2.97 -3.69
N TRP A 198 33.96 -3.12 -4.22
CA TRP A 198 33.67 -4.03 -5.32
C TRP A 198 34.46 -3.68 -6.59
N LEU A 199 34.48 -2.40 -6.98
CA LEU A 199 35.25 -1.91 -8.14
C LEU A 199 36.75 -2.15 -7.94
N PHE A 200 37.27 -1.90 -6.74
CA PHE A 200 38.69 -2.12 -6.44
C PHE A 200 39.10 -3.59 -6.68
N PHE A 201 38.36 -4.55 -6.13
CA PHE A 201 38.65 -5.97 -6.33
C PHE A 201 38.35 -6.45 -7.76
N LEU A 202 37.35 -5.86 -8.44
CA LEU A 202 37.09 -6.13 -9.85
C LEU A 202 38.28 -5.72 -10.73
N LEU A 203 38.83 -4.52 -10.50
CA LEU A 203 39.99 -4.02 -11.23
C LEU A 203 41.24 -4.88 -11.01
N LEU A 204 41.51 -5.31 -9.78
CA LEU A 204 42.61 -6.23 -9.48
C LEU A 204 42.45 -7.57 -10.23
N LYS A 205 41.24 -8.12 -10.26
CA LYS A 205 40.96 -9.38 -10.97
C LYS A 205 41.15 -9.25 -12.49
N ILE A 206 40.64 -8.17 -13.08
CA ILE A 206 40.80 -7.89 -14.52
C ILE A 206 42.28 -7.76 -14.86
N ASN A 207 43.06 -7.05 -14.04
CA ASN A 207 44.50 -6.90 -14.26
C ASN A 207 45.23 -8.25 -14.22
N LYS A 208 44.92 -9.10 -13.24
CA LYS A 208 45.51 -10.44 -13.13
C LYS A 208 45.17 -11.31 -14.34
N LEU A 209 43.94 -11.21 -14.84
CA LEU A 209 43.51 -11.93 -16.04
C LEU A 209 44.26 -11.45 -17.29
N ILE A 210 44.41 -10.13 -17.47
CA ILE A 210 45.16 -9.53 -18.57
C ILE A 210 46.64 -9.93 -18.49
N ASN A 211 47.29 -9.81 -17.33
CA ASN A 211 48.71 -10.14 -17.20
C ASN A 211 48.97 -11.63 -17.46
N THR A 212 48.06 -12.50 -17.01
CA THR A 212 48.14 -13.95 -17.26
C THR A 212 47.96 -14.26 -18.74
N SER A 213 47.01 -13.62 -19.43
CA SER A 213 46.78 -13.85 -20.86
C SER A 213 47.91 -13.29 -21.73
N THR A 214 48.47 -12.12 -21.39
CA THR A 214 49.65 -11.57 -22.08
C THR A 214 50.89 -12.41 -21.84
N SER A 215 51.07 -12.96 -20.63
CA SER A 215 52.16 -13.88 -20.33
C SER A 215 52.05 -15.15 -21.16
N ILE A 216 50.89 -15.81 -21.18
CA ILE A 216 50.66 -17.02 -21.99
C ILE A 216 50.82 -16.74 -23.49
N PHE A 217 50.26 -15.64 -23.98
CA PHE A 217 50.40 -15.23 -25.38
C PHE A 217 51.87 -14.94 -25.73
N SER A 218 52.59 -14.20 -24.89
CA SER A 218 54.02 -13.95 -25.10
C SER A 218 54.82 -15.25 -25.09
N HIS A 219 54.49 -16.22 -24.23
CA HIS A 219 55.16 -17.53 -24.19
C HIS A 219 54.83 -18.42 -25.40
N LEU A 220 53.61 -18.36 -25.93
CA LEU A 220 53.20 -19.10 -27.13
C LEU A 220 53.80 -18.51 -28.42
N PHE A 221 53.99 -17.20 -28.48
CA PHE A 221 54.53 -16.50 -29.65
C PHE A 221 56.04 -16.20 -29.56
N ARG A 222 56.74 -16.57 -28.48
CA ARG A 222 58.20 -16.41 -28.34
C ARG A 222 58.98 -17.52 -29.03
N LYS A 223 58.94 -17.51 -30.37
CA LYS A 223 59.89 -18.25 -31.21
C LYS A 223 60.41 -17.37 -32.36
N SER A 224 61.03 -16.24 -32.02
CA SER A 224 62.09 -15.59 -32.82
C SER A 224 62.72 -14.46 -32.00
N ASN A 225 64.03 -14.30 -32.06
CA ASN A 225 64.82 -13.24 -31.38
C ASN A 225 65.85 -12.72 -32.41
N PRO A 226 66.52 -11.53 -32.27
CA PRO A 226 66.67 -10.72 -31.05
C PRO A 226 66.70 -9.16 -31.26
N GLY A 227 66.75 -8.39 -30.15
CA GLY A 227 67.16 -6.97 -30.14
C GLY A 227 66.88 -6.27 -28.79
N PRO A 228 67.88 -5.68 -28.11
CA PRO A 228 67.81 -5.33 -26.69
C PRO A 228 67.27 -3.91 -26.41
N HIS A 229 66.78 -3.71 -25.19
CA HIS A 229 66.38 -2.42 -24.60
C HIS A 229 65.27 -1.64 -25.32
N LEU A 230 64.01 -1.87 -24.93
CA LEU A 230 63.00 -0.80 -24.89
C LEU A 230 61.69 -1.18 -24.18
N LEU A 231 61.45 -2.46 -23.89
CA LEU A 231 60.33 -2.88 -23.03
C LEU A 231 60.76 -2.90 -21.57
N ARG A 232 61.07 -1.69 -21.11
CA ARG A 232 61.30 -1.32 -19.71
C ARG A 232 60.07 -1.75 -18.90
N HIS A 233 60.17 -2.90 -18.26
CA HIS A 233 59.55 -3.25 -16.98
C HIS A 233 58.29 -2.43 -16.64
N GLN A 234 57.26 -2.53 -17.45
CA GLN A 234 55.96 -1.95 -17.14
C GLN A 234 55.24 -2.98 -16.27
N VAL A 235 55.78 -3.18 -15.07
CA VAL A 235 55.03 -3.81 -13.98
C VAL A 235 53.80 -2.94 -13.84
N SER A 236 52.64 -3.45 -14.23
CA SER A 236 51.40 -2.71 -14.21
C SER A 236 51.27 -2.05 -12.83
N GLY A 237 50.99 -0.74 -12.76
CA GLY A 237 50.87 -0.04 -11.47
C GLY A 237 49.93 -0.76 -10.50
N LEU A 238 48.97 -1.53 -11.03
CA LEU A 238 48.07 -2.42 -10.30
C LEU A 238 48.72 -3.67 -9.69
N GLU A 239 49.71 -4.31 -10.33
CA GLU A 239 50.40 -5.49 -9.77
C GLU A 239 51.33 -5.09 -8.61
N ARG A 240 51.84 -3.85 -8.63
CA ARG A 240 52.49 -3.23 -7.47
C ARG A 240 51.46 -2.88 -6.39
N LEU A 241 50.26 -2.45 -6.76
CA LEU A 241 49.13 -2.14 -5.86
C LEU A 241 48.59 -3.37 -5.13
N GLU A 242 48.51 -4.54 -5.79
CA GLU A 242 48.18 -5.84 -5.19
C GLU A 242 49.19 -6.23 -4.08
N ARG A 243 50.47 -5.85 -4.25
CA ARG A 243 51.53 -6.03 -3.24
C ARG A 243 51.67 -4.87 -2.24
N THR A 244 50.87 -3.82 -2.35
CA THR A 244 50.96 -2.66 -1.44
C THR A 244 50.03 -2.77 -0.23
N ASN A 245 50.34 -1.98 0.80
CA ASN A 245 49.47 -1.74 1.96
C ASN A 245 48.04 -1.35 1.59
N ILE A 246 47.78 -0.85 0.37
CA ILE A 246 46.45 -0.44 -0.08
C ILE A 246 45.53 -1.65 -0.24
N ALA A 247 45.99 -2.75 -0.84
CA ALA A 247 45.17 -3.96 -0.97
C ALA A 247 44.83 -4.55 0.41
N HIS A 248 45.80 -4.57 1.33
CA HIS A 248 45.56 -4.99 2.70
C HIS A 248 44.62 -4.04 3.44
N ALA A 249 44.78 -2.71 3.28
CA ALA A 249 43.92 -1.72 3.89
C ALA A 249 42.48 -1.82 3.37
N THR A 250 42.28 -2.02 2.07
CA THR A 250 40.95 -2.21 1.48
C THR A 250 40.31 -3.52 1.93
N SER A 251 41.08 -4.60 2.11
CA SER A 251 40.59 -5.87 2.67
C SER A 251 40.12 -5.71 4.13
N THR A 252 40.90 -5.05 4.97
CA THR A 252 40.53 -4.77 6.37
C THR A 252 39.34 -3.83 6.43
N PHE A 253 39.34 -2.75 5.65
CA PHE A 253 38.20 -1.84 5.50
C PHE A 253 36.93 -2.58 5.09
N LEU A 254 36.99 -3.45 4.08
CA LEU A 254 35.83 -4.21 3.61
C LEU A 254 35.24 -5.10 4.71
N ALA A 255 36.09 -5.76 5.49
CA ALA A 255 35.66 -6.61 6.59
C ALA A 255 34.96 -5.81 7.71
N GLU A 256 35.60 -4.74 8.19
CA GLU A 256 35.03 -3.87 9.24
C GLU A 256 33.79 -3.12 8.76
N PHE A 257 33.80 -2.64 7.52
CA PHE A 257 32.66 -1.97 6.89
C PHE A 257 31.46 -2.90 6.75
N HIS A 258 31.66 -4.13 6.26
CA HIS A 258 30.57 -5.10 6.06
C HIS A 258 29.93 -5.50 7.39
N GLU A 259 30.74 -5.69 8.43
CA GLU A 259 30.27 -5.94 9.79
C GLU A 259 29.42 -4.77 10.32
N ALA A 260 29.95 -3.54 10.26
CA ALA A 260 29.24 -2.34 10.71
C ALA A 260 27.94 -2.11 9.94
N GLN A 261 27.95 -2.35 8.62
CA GLN A 261 26.78 -2.28 7.76
C GLN A 261 25.71 -3.29 8.17
N CYS A 262 26.07 -4.55 8.41
CA CYS A 262 25.11 -5.57 8.82
C CYS A 262 24.43 -5.19 10.15
N PHE A 263 25.19 -4.73 11.14
CA PHE A 263 24.62 -4.27 12.41
C PHE A 263 23.70 -3.06 12.24
N PHE A 264 24.11 -2.10 11.41
CA PHE A 264 23.28 -0.93 11.11
C PHE A 264 21.95 -1.34 10.47
N VAL A 265 21.98 -2.18 9.42
CA VAL A 265 20.77 -2.66 8.75
C VAL A 265 19.89 -3.43 9.73
N VAL A 266 20.43 -4.38 10.49
CA VAL A 266 19.66 -5.13 11.51
C VAL A 266 18.94 -4.18 12.48
N ALA A 267 19.61 -3.14 12.97
CA ALA A 267 19.00 -2.17 13.88
C ALA A 267 17.85 -1.39 13.22
N ILE A 268 18.05 -0.93 11.98
CA ILE A 268 17.01 -0.22 11.22
C ILE A 268 15.84 -1.15 10.90
N GLU A 269 16.07 -2.38 10.43
CA GLU A 269 14.98 -3.31 10.10
C GLU A 269 14.13 -3.66 11.33
N ILE A 270 14.73 -3.81 12.52
CA ILE A 270 13.99 -4.00 13.77
C ILE A 270 13.10 -2.79 14.08
N ALA A 271 13.62 -1.57 13.89
CA ALA A 271 12.86 -0.35 14.08
C ALA A 271 11.69 -0.26 13.08
N LEU A 272 11.92 -0.56 11.80
CA LEU A 272 10.90 -0.56 10.75
C LEU A 272 9.82 -1.63 10.98
N LEU A 273 10.20 -2.85 11.38
CA LEU A 273 9.26 -3.92 11.77
C LEU A 273 8.36 -3.47 12.94
N THR A 274 8.96 -2.82 13.93
CA THR A 274 8.22 -2.29 15.07
C THR A 274 7.26 -1.18 14.65
N ALA A 275 7.67 -0.30 13.72
CA ALA A 275 6.81 0.75 13.20
C ALA A 275 5.62 0.20 12.41
N SER A 276 5.83 -0.79 11.54
CA SER A 276 4.80 -1.38 10.67
C SER A 276 3.76 -2.25 11.41
N THR A 277 4.04 -2.66 12.65
CA THR A 277 3.13 -3.49 13.45
C THR A 277 2.28 -2.70 14.44
N ARG A 278 2.56 -1.41 14.62
CA ARG A 278 1.85 -0.51 15.56
C ARG A 278 0.71 0.24 14.86
N SER A 279 -0.09 0.97 15.65
CA SER A 279 -1.20 1.79 15.15
C SER A 279 -0.69 2.95 14.28
N ALA A 280 -1.57 3.54 13.46
CA ALA A 280 -1.20 4.64 12.57
C ALA A 280 -0.71 5.91 13.33
N ILE A 281 -1.08 6.09 14.61
CA ILE A 281 -0.51 7.12 15.49
C ILE A 281 1.01 6.99 15.57
N PHE A 282 1.52 5.76 15.70
CA PHE A 282 2.94 5.52 15.88
C PHE A 282 3.75 5.91 14.64
N THR A 283 3.17 5.72 13.46
CA THR A 283 3.77 6.15 12.19
C THR A 283 3.44 7.59 11.84
N GLY A 284 2.68 8.31 12.67
CA GLY A 284 2.26 9.70 12.40
C GLY A 284 1.37 9.84 11.17
N ALA A 285 0.73 8.75 10.71
CA ALA A 285 -0.14 8.80 9.55
C ALA A 285 -1.53 9.28 9.97
N GLU A 286 -1.98 10.40 9.40
CA GLU A 286 -3.31 10.98 9.67
C GLU A 286 -4.40 10.45 8.73
N ASN A 287 -4.00 9.93 7.57
CA ASN A 287 -4.88 9.34 6.57
C ASN A 287 -4.24 8.12 5.91
N TRP A 288 -5.05 7.30 5.23
CA TRP A 288 -4.63 6.07 4.57
C TRP A 288 -3.57 6.36 3.51
N GLN A 289 -3.69 7.46 2.76
CA GLN A 289 -2.66 7.86 1.81
C GLN A 289 -1.27 8.01 2.45
N SER A 290 -1.16 8.73 3.58
CA SER A 290 0.08 8.88 4.34
C SER A 290 0.58 7.55 4.89
N LEU A 291 -0.33 6.69 5.36
CA LEU A 291 0.02 5.35 5.84
C LEU A 291 0.64 4.49 4.73
N THR A 292 0.04 4.50 3.53
CA THR A 292 0.58 3.78 2.37
C THR A 292 1.94 4.35 1.96
N TRP A 293 2.12 5.66 1.97
CA TRP A 293 3.43 6.27 1.68
C TRP A 293 4.51 5.92 2.70
N ASN A 294 4.15 5.86 3.98
CA ASN A 294 5.03 5.38 5.03
C ASN A 294 5.43 3.91 4.80
N GLN A 295 4.48 3.06 4.42
CA GLN A 295 4.72 1.65 4.12
C GLN A 295 5.60 1.47 2.87
N ASP A 296 5.35 2.23 1.81
CA ASP A 296 6.20 2.24 0.62
C ASP A 296 7.63 2.69 0.94
N SER A 297 7.76 3.70 1.81
CA SER A 297 9.06 4.16 2.30
C SER A 297 9.79 3.08 3.11
N VAL A 298 9.09 2.33 3.95
CA VAL A 298 9.65 1.18 4.69
C VAL A 298 10.19 0.13 3.72
N GLN A 299 9.39 -0.26 2.72
CA GLN A 299 9.82 -1.24 1.70
C GLN A 299 11.05 -0.75 0.93
N PHE A 300 11.06 0.53 0.56
CA PHE A 300 12.19 1.15 -0.13
C PHE A 300 13.47 1.12 0.72
N LEU A 301 13.39 1.49 2.00
CA LEU A 301 14.53 1.48 2.92
C LEU A 301 15.07 0.07 3.15
N ALA A 302 14.18 -0.91 3.32
CA ALA A 302 14.55 -2.32 3.45
C ALA A 302 15.30 -2.83 2.19
N GLY A 303 14.80 -2.47 1.00
CA GLY A 303 15.46 -2.78 -0.27
C GLY A 303 16.83 -2.11 -0.44
N MET A 304 16.93 -0.83 -0.08
CA MET A 304 18.19 -0.06 -0.13
C MET A 304 19.27 -0.65 0.79
N GLY A 305 18.90 -1.18 1.95
CA GLY A 305 19.84 -1.85 2.86
C GLY A 305 20.32 -3.21 2.38
N ALA A 306 19.47 -3.95 1.67
CA ALA A 306 19.78 -5.31 1.20
C ALA A 306 20.85 -5.34 0.11
N TRP A 307 20.78 -4.45 -0.88
CA TRP A 307 21.70 -4.43 -2.03
C TRP A 307 23.19 -4.32 -1.66
N PRO A 308 23.62 -3.34 -0.85
CA PRO A 308 25.03 -3.20 -0.52
C PRO A 308 25.54 -4.34 0.36
N ILE A 309 24.69 -4.99 1.17
CA ILE A 309 25.05 -6.22 1.90
C ILE A 309 25.36 -7.36 0.92
N ILE A 310 24.50 -7.57 -0.08
CA ILE A 310 24.74 -8.60 -1.11
C ILE A 310 26.05 -8.30 -1.85
N LEU A 311 26.26 -7.05 -2.25
CA LEU A 311 27.48 -6.63 -2.94
C LEU A 311 28.72 -6.79 -2.05
N GLY A 312 28.64 -6.43 -0.77
CA GLY A 312 29.69 -6.60 0.23
C GLY A 312 30.05 -8.07 0.42
N GLN A 313 29.05 -8.94 0.58
CA GLN A 313 29.24 -10.38 0.73
C GLN A 313 29.86 -11.02 -0.52
N LEU A 314 29.45 -10.60 -1.72
CA LEU A 314 30.07 -11.03 -2.98
C LEU A 314 31.53 -10.56 -3.08
N THR A 315 31.82 -9.35 -2.59
CA THR A 315 33.16 -8.78 -2.60
C THR A 315 34.07 -9.49 -1.60
N LEU A 316 33.58 -9.79 -0.39
CA LEU A 316 34.30 -10.59 0.61
C LEU A 316 34.69 -11.96 0.07
N ARG A 317 33.74 -12.66 -0.58
CA ARG A 317 34.02 -13.96 -1.24
C ARG A 317 35.06 -13.84 -2.35
N ARG A 318 35.04 -12.74 -3.12
CA ARG A 318 36.05 -12.50 -4.18
C ARG A 318 37.43 -12.18 -3.59
N ALA A 319 37.47 -11.54 -2.42
CA ALA A 319 38.68 -11.22 -1.69
C ALA A 319 39.23 -12.41 -0.88
N GLN A 320 38.57 -13.58 -0.90
CA GLN A 320 38.92 -14.76 -0.11
C GLN A 320 38.86 -14.52 1.41
N LEU A 321 38.00 -13.60 1.85
CA LEU A 321 37.74 -13.25 3.25
C LEU A 321 36.49 -13.97 3.76
N ASP A 322 36.32 -15.21 3.33
CA ASP A 322 35.12 -16.01 3.50
C ASP A 322 35.03 -16.46 4.97
N SER A 323 34.20 -15.79 5.76
CA SER A 323 33.91 -16.20 7.14
C SER A 323 32.44 -16.53 7.30
N MET A 324 32.15 -17.63 8.02
CA MET A 324 30.78 -17.99 8.41
C MET A 324 30.12 -16.89 9.25
N TYR A 325 30.92 -16.10 9.98
CA TYR A 325 30.45 -14.95 10.75
C TYR A 325 29.76 -13.90 9.86
N TYR A 326 30.45 -13.42 8.80
CA TYR A 326 29.88 -12.43 7.88
C TYR A 326 28.69 -12.98 7.10
N LEU A 327 28.74 -14.27 6.74
CA LEU A 327 27.61 -14.92 6.08
C LEU A 327 26.37 -14.94 6.98
N PHE A 328 26.53 -15.33 8.25
CA PHE A 328 25.44 -15.34 9.23
C PHE A 328 24.85 -13.94 9.43
N LEU A 329 25.69 -12.92 9.64
CA LEU A 329 25.23 -11.53 9.80
C LEU A 329 24.48 -11.03 8.57
N SER A 330 24.98 -11.33 7.37
CA SER A 330 24.33 -10.94 6.11
C SER A 330 22.98 -11.62 5.95
N THR A 331 22.90 -12.92 6.25
CA THR A 331 21.64 -13.67 6.20
C THR A 331 20.64 -13.11 7.20
N LEU A 332 21.07 -12.82 8.43
CA LEU A 332 20.21 -12.20 9.44
C LEU A 332 19.66 -10.86 8.95
N ALA A 333 20.52 -9.96 8.48
CA ALA A 333 20.11 -8.65 7.96
C ALA A 333 19.14 -8.78 6.78
N LEU A 334 19.40 -9.66 5.82
CA LEU A 334 18.53 -9.88 4.66
C LEU A 334 17.19 -10.51 5.05
N THR A 335 17.17 -11.44 6.01
CA THR A 335 15.90 -12.02 6.49
C THR A 335 15.04 -10.99 7.20
N LEU A 336 15.65 -10.09 7.98
CA LEU A 336 14.93 -9.00 8.63
C LEU A 336 14.42 -7.97 7.62
N ALA A 337 15.22 -7.61 6.61
CA ALA A 337 14.79 -6.71 5.54
C ALA A 337 13.61 -7.31 4.75
N GLY A 338 13.66 -8.60 4.44
CA GLY A 338 12.54 -9.31 3.83
C GLY A 338 11.28 -9.29 4.70
N ALA A 339 11.42 -9.55 6.00
CA ALA A 339 10.30 -9.50 6.93
C ALA A 339 9.74 -8.08 7.11
N ALA A 340 10.59 -7.06 7.17
CA ALA A 340 10.19 -5.65 7.30
C ALA A 340 9.36 -5.22 6.09
N ALA A 341 9.84 -5.57 4.89
CA ALA A 341 9.13 -5.31 3.65
C ALA A 341 7.81 -6.07 3.53
N ASP A 342 7.80 -7.36 3.83
CA ASP A 342 6.59 -8.18 3.79
C ASP A 342 5.53 -7.68 4.78
N THR A 343 5.96 -7.29 5.98
CA THR A 343 5.06 -6.70 6.99
C THR A 343 4.49 -5.35 6.55
N ALA A 344 5.26 -4.58 5.77
CA ALA A 344 4.83 -3.31 5.19
C ALA A 344 4.02 -3.50 3.89
N ALA A 345 3.89 -4.72 3.36
CA ALA A 345 3.13 -4.97 2.15
C ALA A 345 1.62 -4.96 2.42
N ASN A 346 0.89 -4.13 1.66
CA ASN A 346 -0.57 -4.10 1.49
C ASN A 346 -1.40 -4.67 2.67
N PRO A 347 -1.62 -3.90 3.75
CA PRO A 347 -2.48 -4.34 4.84
C PRO A 347 -3.93 -4.55 4.36
N ASP A 348 -4.61 -5.57 4.92
CA ASP A 348 -6.04 -5.80 4.71
C ASP A 348 -6.87 -4.55 5.12
N PRO A 349 -7.95 -4.18 4.40
CA PRO A 349 -8.79 -3.04 4.74
C PRO A 349 -9.34 -3.06 6.18
N THR A 350 -9.54 -4.25 6.76
CA THR A 350 -9.97 -4.39 8.16
C THR A 350 -8.87 -3.91 9.11
N ARG A 351 -7.62 -4.32 8.85
CA ARG A 351 -6.45 -3.91 9.63
C ARG A 351 -6.21 -2.41 9.54
N ILE A 352 -6.43 -1.80 8.37
CA ILE A 352 -6.33 -0.34 8.19
C ILE A 352 -7.39 0.37 9.05
N TYR A 353 -8.62 -0.12 9.04
CA TYR A 353 -9.70 0.44 9.87
C TYR A 353 -9.34 0.40 11.36
N GLU A 354 -8.80 -0.73 11.82
CA GLU A 354 -8.31 -0.92 13.20
C GLU A 354 -7.13 0.00 13.53
N MET A 355 -6.19 0.22 12.60
CA MET A 355 -5.03 1.09 12.80
C MET A 355 -5.41 2.56 13.06
N PHE A 356 -6.54 3.01 12.51
CA PHE A 356 -7.06 4.37 12.68
C PHE A 356 -8.09 4.51 13.80
N GLN A 357 -8.51 3.41 14.46
CA GLN A 357 -9.44 3.51 15.58
C GLN A 357 -8.90 4.44 16.67
N GLY A 358 -9.77 5.35 17.14
CA GLY A 358 -9.41 6.35 18.14
C GLY A 358 -8.68 7.59 17.61
N GLN A 359 -8.42 7.68 16.30
CA GLN A 359 -7.91 8.87 15.64
C GLN A 359 -9.00 9.59 14.84
N ASN A 360 -8.88 10.91 14.71
CA ASN A 360 -9.77 11.74 13.89
C ASN A 360 -11.25 11.44 14.15
N SER A 361 -11.60 11.17 15.41
CA SER A 361 -12.93 10.71 15.79
C SER A 361 -13.91 11.86 15.77
N LEU A 362 -15.00 11.68 15.03
CA LEU A 362 -16.04 12.69 14.85
C LEU A 362 -17.34 12.22 15.49
N LYS A 363 -18.05 13.14 16.14
CA LYS A 363 -19.32 12.82 16.81
C LYS A 363 -20.40 12.45 15.80
N GLU A 364 -20.40 13.12 14.66
CA GLU A 364 -21.29 12.92 13.52
C GLU A 364 -21.05 11.54 12.86
N CYS A 365 -19.85 10.99 13.03
CA CYS A 365 -19.50 9.63 12.61
C CYS A 365 -19.62 8.61 13.76
N GLY A 366 -20.35 8.93 14.83
CA GLY A 366 -20.56 8.01 15.96
C GLY A 366 -19.34 7.76 16.83
N GLY A 367 -18.36 8.68 16.85
CA GLY A 367 -17.10 8.52 17.57
C GLY A 367 -16.03 7.73 16.80
N HIS A 368 -16.31 7.36 15.55
CA HIS A 368 -15.37 6.69 14.66
C HIS A 368 -14.55 7.68 13.81
N PRO A 369 -13.44 7.23 13.18
CA PRO A 369 -12.58 8.09 12.38
C PRO A 369 -13.33 8.74 11.22
N SER A 370 -12.94 9.97 10.90
CA SER A 370 -13.40 10.73 9.73
C SER A 370 -13.34 9.90 8.45
N LEU A 371 -14.29 10.11 7.53
CA LEU A 371 -14.29 9.46 6.22
C LEU A 371 -13.07 9.85 5.37
N ARG A 372 -12.52 11.06 5.57
CA ARG A 372 -11.31 11.51 4.87
C ARG A 372 -10.07 10.71 5.26
N THR A 373 -10.05 10.16 6.48
CA THR A 373 -9.00 9.23 6.93
C THR A 373 -8.82 8.06 5.98
N PHE A 374 -9.90 7.59 5.33
CA PHE A 374 -9.86 6.43 4.43
C PHE A 374 -9.78 6.81 2.95
N CYS A 375 -9.52 8.07 2.64
CA CYS A 375 -9.29 8.49 1.28
C CYS A 375 -7.87 8.15 0.82
N VAL A 376 -7.77 7.83 -0.47
CA VAL A 376 -6.51 7.64 -1.19
C VAL A 376 -6.65 8.26 -2.56
N GLU A 377 -5.87 9.29 -2.84
CA GLU A 377 -5.74 9.83 -4.19
C GLU A 377 -4.83 8.92 -5.02
N ARG A 378 -5.11 8.75 -6.32
CA ARG A 378 -4.24 7.93 -7.18
C ARG A 378 -2.83 8.53 -7.17
N PRO A 379 -1.77 7.73 -6.95
CA PRO A 379 -0.42 8.25 -6.86
C PRO A 379 -0.03 8.96 -8.16
N GLN A 380 0.20 10.27 -8.08
CA GLN A 380 0.76 11.08 -9.16
C GLN A 380 2.04 11.73 -8.63
N GLY A 381 3.20 11.15 -8.94
CA GLY A 381 4.48 11.70 -8.49
C GLY A 381 5.67 11.03 -9.17
N LEU A 382 6.71 11.83 -9.48
CA LEU A 382 7.94 11.37 -10.13
C LEU A 382 8.65 10.26 -9.32
N TYR A 383 8.59 10.33 -7.99
CA TYR A 383 9.14 9.33 -7.07
C TYR A 383 8.63 7.91 -7.37
N TRP A 384 7.34 7.77 -7.69
CA TRP A 384 6.68 6.51 -8.03
C TRP A 384 7.02 5.98 -9.43
N TYR A 385 7.31 6.88 -10.38
CA TYR A 385 7.79 6.50 -11.71
C TYR A 385 9.24 6.05 -11.70
N THR A 386 10.08 6.62 -10.83
CA THR A 386 11.49 6.25 -10.70
C THR A 386 11.72 4.96 -9.91
N PHE A 387 10.87 4.65 -8.93
CA PHE A 387 11.02 3.49 -8.05
C PHE A 387 9.66 2.83 -7.73
N PRO A 388 9.00 2.18 -8.71
CA PRO A 388 7.77 1.46 -8.41
C PRO A 388 8.07 0.31 -7.43
N PRO A 389 7.22 0.04 -6.42
CA PRO A 389 7.45 -1.03 -5.42
C PRO A 389 7.58 -2.41 -6.09
N ALA A 390 6.93 -2.60 -7.24
CA ALA A 390 7.04 -3.81 -8.06
C ALA A 390 8.43 -4.01 -8.70
N SER A 391 9.30 -3.01 -8.72
CA SER A 391 10.66 -3.12 -9.27
C SER A 391 11.72 -3.60 -8.28
N ILE A 392 11.38 -3.69 -6.99
CA ILE A 392 12.33 -4.05 -5.92
C ILE A 392 12.22 -5.54 -5.54
N TYR A 393 11.10 -6.20 -5.86
CA TYR A 393 10.91 -7.63 -5.68
C TYR A 393 10.80 -8.34 -7.04
N ALA A 394 11.96 -8.70 -7.59
CA ALA A 394 12.08 -9.75 -8.59
C ALA A 394 12.66 -11.00 -7.94
N PHE A 395 11.95 -11.57 -6.96
CA PHE A 395 12.10 -12.94 -6.49
C PHE A 395 10.75 -13.53 -6.12
#